data_AF-A0A843HDY2-F1
#
_entry.id   AF-A0A843HDY2-F1
#
_cell.length_a   1.000
_cell.length_b   1.000
_cell.length_c   1.000
_cell.angle_alpha   90.00
_cell.angle_beta   90.00
_cell.angle_gamma   90.00
#
_symmetry.space_group_name_H-M   'P 1'
#
loop_
_entity.id
_entity.type
_entity.pdbx_description
1 polymer ?
#
loop_
_entity_poly.entity_id
_entity_poly.type
_entity_poly.pdbx_seq_one_letter_code
_entity_poly.pdbx_strand_id
1 'polypeptide(L)'
;VDDKERLINIIEALEELDDMNIIFPIHPRTKKTMENFGLFDRLNDLGHVHIIKPVGYLDFLLLISKSTIILTDSGGLQEEAITLDVPALTLRYNTERPETVTAGGNILVGSDKEVILENARRILDDEDFASEMKSAKNPYGMGNAAELMIKIIEDADKNDNLKMEAPDEVMSSFTRKMKVIDEDISVDEFENNNSSLIKIAFDGEEIKFPYDDLNLKGLTIIYEDYAN
;
A
#
# COMPACT_ATOMS: atom_id res chain seq x y z
N VAL A 1 -13.16 -0.56 4.96
CA VAL A 1 -12.86 -1.19 6.28
C VAL A 1 -13.46 -0.47 7.48
N ASP A 2 -13.38 0.87 7.60
CA ASP A 2 -13.89 1.56 8.80
C ASP A 2 -15.41 1.80 8.79
N ASP A 3 -16.07 1.51 7.66
CA ASP A 3 -17.51 1.57 7.51
C ASP A 3 -18.14 0.23 7.89
N LYS A 4 -18.97 0.25 8.95
CA LYS A 4 -19.59 -0.95 9.51
C LYS A 4 -20.59 -1.59 8.55
N GLU A 5 -21.43 -0.82 7.86
CA GLU A 5 -22.44 -1.37 6.95
C GLU A 5 -21.79 -2.07 5.76
N ARG A 6 -20.77 -1.44 5.18
CA ARG A 6 -20.02 -2.04 4.06
C ARG A 6 -19.35 -3.35 4.47
N LEU A 7 -18.82 -3.41 5.69
CA LEU A 7 -18.19 -4.62 6.21
C LEU A 7 -19.22 -5.72 6.51
N ILE A 8 -20.40 -5.37 7.02
CA ILE A 8 -21.51 -6.32 7.22
C ILE A 8 -21.90 -6.96 5.89
N ASN A 9 -22.13 -6.16 4.84
CA ASN A 9 -22.52 -6.68 3.54
C ASN A 9 -21.48 -7.63 2.93
N ILE A 10 -20.19 -7.30 3.05
CA ILE A 10 -19.11 -8.18 2.58
C ILE A 10 -19.09 -9.48 3.39
N ILE A 11 -19.21 -9.40 4.71
CA ILE A 11 -19.24 -10.59 5.59
C ILE A 11 -20.43 -11.49 5.26
N GLU A 12 -21.62 -10.92 5.07
CA GLU A 12 -22.81 -11.67 4.68
C GLU A 12 -22.66 -12.34 3.31
N ALA A 13 -21.94 -11.71 2.37
CA ALA A 13 -21.62 -12.37 1.11
C ALA A 13 -20.66 -13.56 1.33
N LEU A 14 -19.62 -13.41 2.15
CA LEU A 14 -18.67 -14.50 2.43
C LEU A 14 -19.31 -15.65 3.22
N GLU A 15 -20.28 -15.36 4.09
CA GLU A 15 -21.08 -16.37 4.80
C GLU A 15 -21.86 -17.27 3.82
N GLU A 16 -22.42 -16.69 2.75
CA GLU A 16 -23.25 -17.41 1.76
C GLU A 16 -22.46 -18.06 0.60
N LEU A 17 -21.15 -17.86 0.55
CA LEU A 17 -20.25 -18.59 -0.36
C LEU A 17 -19.71 -19.86 0.32
N ASP A 18 -20.61 -20.65 0.91
CA ASP A 18 -20.32 -21.86 1.70
C ASP A 18 -19.87 -23.08 0.89
N ASP A 19 -20.04 -23.01 -0.42
CA ASP A 19 -19.50 -23.92 -1.43
C ASP A 19 -18.03 -23.61 -1.80
N MET A 20 -17.51 -22.45 -1.39
CA MET A 20 -16.11 -22.05 -1.61
C MET A 20 -15.24 -22.27 -0.37
N ASN A 21 -14.00 -22.69 -0.59
CA ASN A 21 -12.96 -22.64 0.45
C ASN A 21 -12.27 -21.26 0.44
N ILE A 22 -12.61 -20.40 1.39
CA ILE A 22 -12.16 -19.01 1.45
C ILE A 22 -10.92 -18.89 2.34
N ILE A 23 -9.80 -18.42 1.77
CA ILE A 23 -8.60 -18.06 2.53
C ILE A 23 -8.60 -16.55 2.69
N PHE A 24 -8.61 -16.06 3.93
CA PHE A 24 -8.64 -14.63 4.24
C PHE A 24 -7.41 -14.20 5.05
N PRO A 25 -6.31 -13.79 4.39
CA PRO A 25 -5.14 -13.21 5.06
C PRO A 25 -5.48 -11.81 5.58
N ILE A 26 -5.88 -11.74 6.85
CA ILE A 26 -6.47 -10.53 7.42
C ILE A 26 -5.38 -9.55 7.90
N HIS A 27 -5.47 -8.29 7.48
CA HIS A 27 -4.61 -7.23 8.02
C HIS A 27 -4.95 -6.97 9.51
N PRO A 28 -3.96 -6.75 10.41
CA PRO A 28 -4.22 -6.53 11.84
C PRO A 28 -5.24 -5.41 12.14
N ARG A 29 -5.23 -4.35 11.33
CA ARG A 29 -6.24 -3.27 11.41
C ARG A 29 -7.65 -3.78 11.13
N THR A 30 -7.84 -4.55 10.05
CA THR A 30 -9.15 -5.10 9.68
C THR A 30 -9.66 -6.06 10.76
N LYS A 31 -8.78 -6.91 11.29
CA LYS A 31 -9.11 -7.80 12.41
C LYS A 31 -9.63 -7.01 13.62
N LYS A 32 -8.88 -6.00 14.06
CA LYS A 32 -9.28 -5.13 15.18
C LYS A 32 -10.62 -4.44 14.92
N THR A 33 -10.86 -3.96 13.70
CA THR A 33 -12.14 -3.34 13.34
C THR A 33 -13.29 -4.34 13.37
N MET A 34 -13.11 -5.56 12.85
CA MET A 34 -14.11 -6.62 12.92
C MET A 34 -14.42 -7.02 14.36
N GLU A 35 -13.42 -7.15 15.23
CA GLU A 35 -13.59 -7.41 16.66
C GLU A 35 -14.39 -6.29 17.34
N ASN A 36 -14.03 -5.02 17.10
CA ASN A 36 -14.74 -3.86 17.65
C ASN A 36 -16.22 -3.80 17.22
N PHE A 37 -16.54 -4.29 16.01
CA PHE A 37 -17.90 -4.32 15.50
C PHE A 37 -18.67 -5.59 15.87
N GLY A 38 -18.04 -6.56 16.56
CA GLY A 38 -18.63 -7.85 16.89
C GLY A 38 -18.87 -8.74 15.67
N LEU A 39 -18.05 -8.58 14.63
CA LEU A 39 -18.18 -9.26 13.34
C LEU A 39 -17.10 -10.32 13.10
N PHE A 40 -16.07 -10.39 13.94
CA PHE A 40 -14.96 -11.34 13.74
C PHE A 40 -15.43 -12.80 13.85
N ASP A 41 -16.17 -13.12 14.91
CA ASP A 41 -16.63 -14.50 15.19
C ASP A 41 -17.58 -15.02 14.11
N ARG A 42 -18.33 -14.13 13.45
CA ARG A 42 -19.22 -14.47 12.32
C ARG A 42 -18.51 -15.20 11.20
N LEU A 43 -17.27 -14.82 10.89
CA LEU A 43 -16.45 -15.49 9.88
C LEU A 43 -15.55 -16.58 10.48
N ASN A 44 -15.01 -16.34 11.68
CA ASN A 44 -14.05 -17.26 12.30
C ASN A 44 -14.67 -18.63 12.65
N ASP A 45 -15.96 -18.68 12.91
CA ASP A 45 -16.67 -19.90 13.29
C ASP A 45 -17.16 -20.72 12.09
N LEU A 46 -16.96 -20.21 10.85
CA LEU A 46 -17.35 -20.89 9.62
C LEU A 46 -16.30 -21.91 9.21
N GLY A 47 -16.73 -23.13 8.87
CA GLY A 47 -15.83 -24.21 8.46
C GLY A 47 -15.12 -23.98 7.13
N HIS A 48 -15.69 -23.14 6.27
CA HIS A 48 -15.19 -22.84 4.92
C HIS A 48 -14.42 -21.52 4.82
N VAL A 49 -14.32 -20.76 5.91
CA VAL A 49 -13.53 -19.51 5.96
C VAL A 49 -12.32 -19.68 6.85
N HIS A 50 -11.14 -19.53 6.26
CA HIS A 50 -9.86 -19.65 6.95
C HIS A 50 -9.22 -18.28 7.12
N ILE A 51 -9.47 -17.66 8.27
CA ILE A 51 -8.80 -16.41 8.64
C ILE A 51 -7.37 -16.73 9.06
N ILE A 52 -6.40 -16.26 8.29
CA ILE A 52 -4.97 -16.46 8.55
C ILE A 52 -4.25 -15.13 8.77
N LYS A 53 -3.05 -15.20 9.35
CA LYS A 53 -2.16 -14.03 9.43
C LYS A 53 -1.73 -13.60 8.02
N PRO A 54 -1.35 -12.32 7.83
CA PRO A 54 -0.73 -11.90 6.58
C PRO A 54 0.45 -12.81 6.23
N VAL A 55 0.53 -13.19 4.96
CA VAL A 55 1.57 -14.09 4.42
C VAL A 55 2.65 -13.28 3.69
N GLY A 56 3.81 -13.91 3.46
CA GLY A 56 4.88 -13.29 2.67
C GLY A 56 4.47 -13.11 1.21
N TYR A 57 5.14 -12.22 0.49
CA TYR A 57 4.79 -11.88 -0.89
C TYR A 57 4.73 -13.10 -1.82
N LEU A 58 5.77 -13.94 -1.79
CA LEU A 58 5.84 -15.14 -2.64
C LEU A 58 4.74 -16.17 -2.29
N ASP A 59 4.46 -16.33 -1.00
CA ASP A 59 3.39 -17.22 -0.54
C ASP A 59 2.01 -16.69 -1.00
N PHE A 60 1.82 -15.37 -0.97
CA PHE A 60 0.62 -14.73 -1.44
C PHE A 60 0.42 -14.91 -2.95
N LEU A 61 1.47 -14.72 -3.76
CA LEU A 61 1.40 -15.01 -5.20
C LEU A 61 1.05 -16.47 -5.49
N LEU A 62 1.59 -17.40 -4.70
CA LEU A 62 1.22 -18.82 -4.84
C LEU A 62 -0.25 -19.05 -4.52
N LEU A 63 -0.77 -18.46 -3.43
CA LEU A 63 -2.19 -18.53 -3.09
C LEU A 63 -3.05 -17.98 -4.24
N ILE A 64 -2.72 -16.79 -4.74
CA ILE A 64 -3.42 -16.14 -5.85
C ILE A 64 -3.45 -17.06 -7.07
N SER A 65 -2.30 -17.56 -7.52
CA SER A 65 -2.19 -18.41 -8.73
C SER A 65 -2.97 -19.74 -8.65
N LYS A 66 -3.45 -20.10 -7.45
CA LYS A 66 -4.27 -21.29 -7.20
C LYS A 66 -5.72 -20.97 -6.87
N SER A 67 -6.08 -19.69 -6.76
CA SER A 67 -7.43 -19.25 -6.50
C SER A 67 -8.31 -19.39 -7.74
N THR A 68 -9.57 -19.76 -7.53
CA THR A 68 -10.60 -19.69 -8.58
C THR A 68 -10.99 -18.24 -8.88
N ILE A 69 -11.01 -17.41 -7.86
CA ILE A 69 -11.44 -16.01 -7.87
C ILE A 69 -10.77 -15.27 -6.71
N ILE A 70 -10.55 -13.97 -6.86
CA ILE A 70 -10.06 -13.08 -5.79
C ILE A 70 -11.09 -12.00 -5.51
N LEU A 71 -11.40 -11.78 -4.23
CA LEU A 71 -12.15 -10.61 -3.77
C LEU A 71 -11.16 -9.65 -3.09
N THR A 72 -11.05 -8.42 -3.57
CA THR A 72 -10.00 -7.48 -3.12
C THR A 72 -10.40 -6.01 -3.18
N ASP A 73 -9.89 -5.18 -2.28
CA ASP A 73 -9.90 -3.72 -2.40
C ASP A 73 -8.52 -3.12 -2.78
N SER A 74 -7.49 -3.97 -2.90
CA SER A 74 -6.12 -3.59 -3.24
C SER A 74 -5.96 -3.31 -4.74
N GLY A 75 -5.37 -2.16 -5.07
CA GLY A 75 -5.02 -1.78 -6.45
C GLY A 75 -3.95 -2.69 -7.05
N GLY A 76 -2.87 -2.96 -6.31
CA GLY A 76 -1.79 -3.85 -6.78
C GLY A 76 -2.28 -5.27 -7.02
N LEU A 77 -3.20 -5.76 -6.19
CA LEU A 77 -3.76 -7.10 -6.38
C LEU A 77 -4.66 -7.21 -7.63
N GLN A 78 -5.24 -6.11 -8.12
CA GLN A 78 -5.94 -6.11 -9.40
C GLN A 78 -4.96 -6.33 -10.58
N GLU A 79 -3.76 -5.76 -10.50
CA GLU A 79 -2.70 -5.96 -11.50
C GLU A 79 -2.14 -7.39 -11.44
N GLU A 80 -1.92 -7.91 -10.23
CA GLU A 80 -1.39 -9.25 -10.03
C GLU A 80 -2.39 -10.34 -10.44
N ALA A 81 -3.68 -10.15 -10.15
CA ALA A 81 -4.74 -11.10 -10.52
C ALA A 81 -4.81 -11.30 -12.05
N ILE A 82 -4.88 -10.21 -12.81
CA ILE A 82 -4.91 -10.30 -14.28
C ILE A 82 -3.58 -10.79 -14.87
N THR A 83 -2.46 -10.57 -14.17
CA THR A 83 -1.16 -11.10 -14.59
C THR A 83 -1.05 -12.61 -14.39
N LEU A 84 -1.77 -13.15 -13.40
CA LEU A 84 -1.79 -14.57 -13.06
C LEU A 84 -2.98 -15.32 -13.65
N ASP A 85 -3.72 -14.69 -14.57
CA ASP A 85 -4.91 -15.24 -15.22
C ASP A 85 -5.99 -15.66 -14.19
N VAL A 86 -6.19 -14.86 -13.13
CA VAL A 86 -7.18 -15.11 -12.08
C VAL A 86 -8.27 -14.04 -12.10
N PRO A 87 -9.56 -14.41 -12.20
CA PRO A 87 -10.67 -13.47 -12.12
C PRO A 87 -10.67 -12.71 -10.79
N ALA A 88 -10.89 -11.39 -10.87
CA ALA A 88 -10.98 -10.53 -9.69
C ALA A 88 -12.35 -9.86 -9.56
N LEU A 89 -12.83 -9.75 -8.32
CA LEU A 89 -13.93 -8.90 -7.93
C LEU A 89 -13.38 -7.81 -7.01
N THR A 90 -13.41 -6.57 -7.49
CA THR A 90 -12.94 -5.43 -6.72
C THR A 90 -14.05 -4.92 -5.81
N LEU A 91 -13.80 -4.94 -4.50
CA LEU A 91 -14.73 -4.52 -3.45
C LEU A 91 -14.81 -2.98 -3.29
N ARG A 92 -14.72 -2.25 -4.41
CA ARG A 92 -14.76 -0.78 -4.49
C ARG A 92 -15.69 -0.35 -5.62
N TYR A 93 -16.38 0.77 -5.44
CA TYR A 93 -17.24 1.34 -6.48
C TYR A 93 -16.47 2.06 -7.58
N ASN A 94 -15.21 2.43 -7.31
CA ASN A 94 -14.31 3.11 -8.26
C ASN A 94 -12.90 2.48 -8.16
N THR A 95 -12.16 2.49 -9.27
CA THR A 95 -10.78 2.00 -9.33
C THR A 95 -9.87 2.94 -10.14
N GLU A 96 -8.62 3.02 -9.70
CA GLU A 96 -7.48 3.60 -10.41
C GLU A 96 -6.86 2.65 -11.46
N ARG A 97 -7.47 1.47 -11.67
CA ARG A 97 -7.07 0.43 -12.64
C ARG A 97 -8.18 0.06 -13.64
N PRO A 98 -8.81 1.05 -14.32
CA PRO A 98 -9.94 0.79 -15.23
C PRO A 98 -9.58 -0.16 -16.39
N GLU A 99 -8.30 -0.28 -16.74
CA GLU A 99 -7.79 -1.21 -17.74
C GLU A 99 -8.03 -2.68 -17.37
N THR A 100 -8.00 -3.06 -16.08
CA THR A 100 -8.32 -4.44 -15.66
C THR A 100 -9.78 -4.79 -15.89
N VAL A 101 -10.66 -3.81 -15.70
CA VAL A 101 -12.11 -3.94 -15.92
C VAL A 101 -12.40 -3.96 -17.42
N THR A 102 -11.76 -3.07 -18.17
CA THR A 102 -11.90 -2.97 -19.62
C THR A 102 -11.39 -4.22 -20.33
N ALA A 103 -10.33 -4.85 -19.82
CA ALA A 103 -9.79 -6.10 -20.33
C ALA A 103 -10.67 -7.32 -20.01
N GLY A 104 -11.62 -7.20 -19.08
CA GLY A 104 -12.54 -8.28 -18.68
C GLY A 104 -12.03 -9.18 -17.55
N GLY A 105 -10.83 -8.95 -17.02
CA GLY A 105 -10.26 -9.77 -15.93
C GLY A 105 -10.74 -9.39 -14.53
N ASN A 106 -11.40 -8.24 -14.38
CA ASN A 106 -11.83 -7.69 -13.10
C ASN A 106 -13.22 -7.05 -13.18
N ILE A 107 -14.02 -7.16 -12.13
CA ILE A 107 -15.35 -6.52 -12.03
C ILE A 107 -15.41 -5.68 -10.76
N LEU A 108 -15.88 -4.44 -10.88
CA LEU A 108 -16.18 -3.60 -9.71
C LEU A 108 -17.53 -4.01 -9.13
N VAL A 109 -17.51 -4.65 -7.97
CA VAL A 109 -18.73 -5.10 -7.26
C VAL A 109 -19.08 -4.21 -6.07
N GLY A 110 -18.14 -3.35 -5.64
CA GLY A 110 -18.35 -2.49 -4.48
C GLY A 110 -18.51 -3.29 -3.18
N SER A 111 -19.46 -2.90 -2.35
CA SER A 111 -19.74 -3.57 -1.07
C SER A 111 -21.21 -3.97 -0.95
N ASP A 112 -21.86 -4.22 -2.09
CA ASP A 112 -23.23 -4.72 -2.13
C ASP A 112 -23.20 -6.25 -2.11
N LYS A 113 -23.91 -6.84 -1.14
CA LYS A 113 -23.92 -8.29 -0.92
C LYS A 113 -24.39 -9.05 -2.15
N GLU A 114 -25.52 -8.63 -2.73
CA GLU A 114 -26.15 -9.35 -3.84
C GLU A 114 -25.28 -9.27 -5.10
N VAL A 115 -24.65 -8.10 -5.35
CA VAL A 115 -23.73 -7.93 -6.48
C VAL A 115 -22.48 -8.80 -6.32
N ILE A 116 -21.93 -8.92 -5.10
CA ILE A 116 -20.79 -9.81 -4.81
C ILE A 116 -21.19 -11.26 -5.08
N LEU A 117 -22.33 -11.71 -4.52
CA LEU A 117 -22.81 -13.08 -4.67
C LEU A 117 -23.11 -13.44 -6.13
N GLU A 118 -23.82 -12.58 -6.85
CA GLU A 118 -24.15 -12.79 -8.27
C GLU A 118 -22.89 -13.02 -9.10
N ASN A 119 -21.88 -12.15 -8.97
CA ASN A 119 -20.66 -12.25 -9.77
C ASN A 119 -19.77 -13.41 -9.31
N ALA A 120 -19.66 -13.66 -8.01
CA ALA A 120 -18.89 -14.77 -7.49
C ALA A 120 -19.47 -16.13 -7.94
N ARG A 121 -20.80 -16.28 -7.85
CA ARG A 121 -21.51 -17.49 -8.34
C ARG A 121 -21.42 -17.62 -9.85
N ARG A 122 -21.55 -16.52 -10.60
CA ARG A 122 -21.37 -16.57 -12.07
C ARG A 122 -19.98 -17.08 -12.44
N ILE A 123 -18.92 -16.65 -11.75
CA ILE A 123 -17.55 -17.13 -12.01
C ILE A 123 -17.39 -18.61 -11.62
N LEU A 124 -18.14 -19.12 -10.64
CA LEU A 124 -18.11 -20.54 -10.28
C LEU A 124 -18.88 -21.43 -11.25
N ASP A 125 -20.08 -21.00 -11.63
CA ASP A 125 -21.09 -21.86 -12.25
C ASP A 125 -21.09 -21.75 -13.79
N ASP A 126 -20.57 -20.65 -14.34
CA ASP A 126 -20.45 -20.40 -15.77
C ASP A 126 -18.99 -20.53 -16.22
N GLU A 127 -18.62 -21.73 -16.68
CA GLU A 127 -17.25 -22.05 -17.09
C GLU A 127 -16.78 -21.19 -18.28
N ASP A 128 -17.67 -20.85 -19.21
CA ASP A 128 -17.34 -20.01 -20.37
C ASP A 128 -17.01 -18.59 -19.90
N PHE A 129 -17.83 -18.03 -19.00
CA PHE A 129 -17.57 -16.71 -18.42
C PHE A 129 -16.27 -16.67 -17.61
N ALA A 130 -16.03 -17.68 -16.78
CA ALA A 130 -14.79 -17.78 -16.01
C ALA A 130 -13.57 -17.90 -16.92
N SER A 131 -13.67 -18.67 -18.00
CA SER A 131 -12.61 -18.83 -19.00
C SER A 131 -12.33 -17.51 -19.74
N GLU A 132 -13.37 -16.76 -20.12
CA GLU A 132 -13.24 -15.44 -20.72
C GLU A 132 -12.45 -14.49 -19.81
N MET A 133 -12.83 -14.40 -18.52
CA MET A 133 -12.13 -13.56 -17.53
C MET A 133 -10.67 -13.98 -17.33
N LYS A 134 -10.39 -15.29 -17.25
CA LYS A 134 -9.02 -15.83 -17.12
C LYS A 134 -8.16 -15.50 -18.34
N SER A 135 -8.76 -15.50 -19.53
CA SER A 135 -8.09 -15.20 -20.79
C SER A 135 -7.94 -13.70 -21.09
N ALA A 136 -8.40 -12.83 -20.18
CA ALA A 136 -8.32 -11.39 -20.31
C ALA A 136 -6.88 -10.94 -20.56
N LYS A 137 -6.66 -10.20 -21.63
CA LYS A 137 -5.30 -9.78 -22.00
C LYS A 137 -4.77 -8.79 -20.96
N ASN A 138 -3.67 -9.15 -20.31
CA ASN A 138 -2.97 -8.28 -19.39
C ASN A 138 -2.55 -6.94 -20.06
N PRO A 139 -3.09 -5.79 -19.61
CA PRO A 139 -2.80 -4.48 -20.19
C PRO A 139 -1.46 -3.89 -19.74
N TYR A 140 -0.82 -4.44 -18.70
CA TYR A 140 0.40 -3.88 -18.08
C TYR A 140 1.71 -4.34 -18.72
N GLY A 141 1.62 -5.15 -19.77
CA GLY A 141 2.76 -5.57 -20.58
C GLY A 141 3.25 -6.99 -20.25
N MET A 142 4.49 -7.27 -20.62
CA MET A 142 5.05 -8.63 -20.62
C MET A 142 6.09 -8.87 -19.52
N GLY A 143 6.08 -8.04 -18.47
CA GLY A 143 7.06 -8.11 -17.38
C GLY A 143 8.45 -7.57 -17.73
N ASN A 144 8.62 -6.91 -18.88
CA ASN A 144 9.89 -6.33 -19.34
C ASN A 144 9.97 -4.81 -19.16
N ALA A 145 9.16 -4.23 -18.26
CA ALA A 145 9.12 -2.79 -18.03
C ALA A 145 10.49 -2.20 -17.63
N ALA A 146 11.27 -2.91 -16.81
CA ALA A 146 12.60 -2.48 -16.41
C ALA A 146 13.57 -2.35 -17.61
N GLU A 147 13.58 -3.34 -18.50
CA GLU A 147 14.40 -3.31 -19.71
C GLU A 147 13.98 -2.18 -20.65
N LEU A 148 12.67 -1.99 -20.84
CA LEU A 148 12.13 -0.89 -21.64
C LEU A 148 12.50 0.47 -21.05
N MET A 149 12.41 0.64 -19.73
CA MET A 149 12.79 1.89 -19.05
C MET A 149 14.27 2.20 -19.24
N ILE A 150 15.16 1.22 -19.03
CA ILE A 150 16.61 1.40 -19.25
C ILE A 150 16.86 1.83 -20.69
N LYS A 151 16.26 1.14 -21.66
CA LYS A 151 16.42 1.48 -23.08
C LYS A 151 15.96 2.89 -23.39
N ILE A 152 14.80 3.31 -22.88
CA ILE A 152 14.27 4.67 -23.07
C ILE A 152 15.23 5.71 -22.48
N ILE A 153 15.78 5.46 -21.29
CA ILE A 153 16.73 6.36 -20.63
C ILE A 153 18.02 6.47 -21.45
N GLU A 154 18.60 5.33 -21.87
CA GLU A 154 19.81 5.32 -22.71
C GLU A 154 19.60 6.01 -24.06
N ASP A 155 18.44 5.80 -24.70
CA ASP A 155 18.11 6.43 -25.97
C ASP A 155 17.90 7.95 -25.79
N ALA A 156 17.30 8.38 -24.68
CA ALA A 156 17.14 9.79 -24.37
C ALA A 156 18.50 10.48 -24.10
N ASP A 157 19.41 9.81 -23.40
CA ASP A 157 20.78 10.28 -23.13
C ASP A 157 21.59 10.43 -24.43
N LYS A 158 21.60 9.39 -25.28
CA LYS A 158 22.30 9.40 -26.59
C LYS A 158 21.82 10.51 -27.54
N ASN A 159 20.54 10.89 -27.45
CA ASN A 159 19.93 11.88 -28.31
C ASN A 159 19.88 13.29 -27.68
N ASP A 160 20.56 13.52 -26.55
CA ASP A 160 20.56 14.79 -25.81
C ASP A 160 19.14 15.29 -25.43
N ASN A 161 18.19 14.35 -25.34
CA ASN A 161 16.80 14.60 -24.93
C ASN A 161 16.63 14.43 -23.41
N LEU A 162 17.62 13.84 -22.75
CA LEU A 162 17.65 13.68 -21.31
C LEU A 162 18.44 14.85 -20.71
N LYS A 163 17.75 15.96 -20.44
CA LYS A 163 18.32 17.06 -19.67
C LYS A 163 18.39 16.66 -18.20
N MET A 164 19.45 15.95 -17.83
CA MET A 164 19.83 15.76 -16.43
C MET A 164 20.59 17.00 -15.97
N GLU A 165 19.87 18.07 -15.64
CA GLU A 165 20.44 19.14 -14.84
C GLU A 165 20.44 18.64 -13.39
N ALA A 166 21.63 18.41 -12.82
CA ALA A 166 21.73 18.40 -11.37
C ALA A 166 21.13 19.75 -10.90
N PRO A 167 20.26 19.77 -9.89
CA PRO A 167 19.72 21.04 -9.43
C PRO A 167 20.89 21.97 -9.13
N ASP A 168 20.83 23.21 -9.64
CA ASP A 168 21.89 24.23 -9.47
C ASP A 168 22.34 24.34 -8.01
N GLU A 169 21.40 24.06 -7.09
CA GLU A 169 21.62 23.79 -5.69
C GLU A 169 21.04 22.43 -5.31
N VAL A 170 21.89 21.43 -5.05
CA VAL A 170 21.50 20.31 -4.16
C VAL A 170 21.44 20.86 -2.73
N MET A 171 20.50 21.77 -2.41
CA MET A 171 20.42 22.49 -1.12
C MET A 171 21.83 22.78 -0.53
N SER A 172 22.73 23.29 -1.37
CA SER A 172 24.15 23.40 -1.03
C SER A 172 24.44 24.74 -0.40
N SER A 173 23.79 25.02 0.73
CA SER A 173 24.16 26.16 1.58
C SER A 173 24.19 25.81 3.05
N PHE A 174 23.99 24.54 3.41
CA PHE A 174 24.21 24.10 4.79
C PHE A 174 24.94 22.78 4.88
N THR A 175 25.74 22.64 5.93
CA THR A 175 26.24 21.34 6.36
C THR A 175 25.36 20.83 7.48
N ARG A 176 24.89 19.58 7.37
CA ARG A 176 24.14 18.96 8.45
C ARG A 176 25.12 18.43 9.49
N LYS A 177 25.08 18.98 10.69
CA LYS A 177 25.98 18.64 11.79
C LYS A 177 25.21 18.01 12.94
N MET A 178 25.92 17.17 13.69
CA MET A 178 25.44 16.54 14.90
C MET A 178 26.37 16.92 16.04
N LYS A 179 25.82 17.40 17.15
CA LYS A 179 26.62 17.89 18.29
C LYS A 179 25.90 17.59 19.60
N VAL A 180 26.67 17.18 20.62
CA VAL A 180 26.22 17.16 22.02
C VAL A 180 26.45 18.55 22.61
N ILE A 181 25.43 19.12 23.24
CA ILE A 181 25.48 20.46 23.82
C ILE A 181 25.66 20.33 25.33
N ASP A 182 26.85 20.67 25.83
CA ASP A 182 27.15 20.66 27.28
C ASP A 182 26.91 22.02 27.96
N GLU A 183 26.57 23.02 27.16
CA GLU A 183 26.32 24.41 27.57
C GLU A 183 24.85 24.63 27.92
N ASP A 184 24.61 25.56 28.85
CA ASP A 184 23.26 25.99 29.23
C ASP A 184 22.80 27.07 28.23
N ILE A 185 22.16 26.62 27.15
CA ILE A 185 21.77 27.46 26.00
C ILE A 185 20.41 27.00 25.45
N SER A 186 19.56 27.94 25.04
CA SER A 186 18.29 27.61 24.39
C SER A 186 18.44 27.31 22.89
N VAL A 187 17.39 26.78 22.27
CA VAL A 187 17.31 26.64 20.80
C VAL A 187 17.48 27.99 20.11
N ASP A 188 16.70 29.00 20.51
CA ASP A 188 16.77 30.35 19.90
C ASP A 188 18.16 30.97 20.04
N GLU A 189 18.77 30.86 21.22
CA GLU A 189 20.14 31.35 21.44
C GLU A 189 21.16 30.61 20.58
N PHE A 190 21.06 29.28 20.47
CA PHE A 190 21.97 28.48 19.66
C PHE A 190 21.86 28.81 18.17
N GLU A 191 20.63 28.88 17.64
CA GLU A 191 20.36 29.13 16.23
C GLU A 191 20.85 30.51 15.80
N ASN A 192 20.56 31.54 16.61
CA ASN A 192 21.02 32.91 16.37
C ASN A 192 22.54 33.04 16.46
N ASN A 193 23.19 32.38 17.43
CA ASN A 193 24.65 32.48 17.63
C ASN A 193 25.45 31.79 16.52
N ASN A 194 24.90 30.74 15.91
CA ASN A 194 25.63 29.89 14.96
C ASN A 194 25.16 30.06 13.51
N SER A 195 24.18 30.92 13.24
CA SER A 195 23.52 31.01 11.93
C SER A 195 23.09 29.61 11.46
N SER A 196 22.28 28.96 12.29
CA SER A 196 21.91 27.56 12.12
C SER A 196 20.44 27.31 12.44
N LEU A 197 19.91 26.15 12.04
CA LEU A 197 18.56 25.71 12.36
C LEU A 197 18.58 24.27 12.88
N ILE A 198 18.14 24.06 14.11
CA ILE A 198 18.01 22.76 14.76
C ILE A 198 16.77 22.07 14.20
N LYS A 199 16.96 20.86 13.68
CA LYS A 199 15.86 20.03 13.18
C LYS A 199 15.36 19.03 14.22
N ILE A 200 16.28 18.51 15.03
CA ILE A 200 16.02 17.45 15.99
C ILE A 200 16.90 17.68 17.22
N ALA A 201 16.32 17.58 18.41
CA ALA A 201 17.04 17.45 19.68
C ALA A 201 16.61 16.14 20.36
N PHE A 202 17.51 15.43 21.01
CA PHE A 202 17.20 14.19 21.73
C PHE A 202 18.21 13.89 22.84
N ASP A 203 17.80 13.17 23.88
CA ASP A 203 18.64 12.80 25.04
C ASP A 203 19.16 11.35 25.00
N GLY A 204 19.01 10.70 23.85
CA GLY A 204 19.43 9.31 23.60
C GLY A 204 18.26 8.31 23.62
N GLU A 205 17.13 8.66 24.23
CA GLU A 205 15.93 7.82 24.26
C GLU A 205 14.72 8.50 23.59
N GLU A 206 14.49 9.79 23.84
CA GLU A 206 13.33 10.51 23.32
C GLU A 206 13.69 11.72 22.45
N ILE A 207 12.90 11.93 21.39
CA ILE A 207 13.00 13.12 20.54
C ILE A 207 12.23 14.27 21.22
N LYS A 208 12.89 15.42 21.32
CA LYS A 208 12.33 16.69 21.77
C LYS A 208 12.13 17.61 20.59
N PHE A 209 10.97 18.25 20.53
CA PHE A 209 10.71 19.29 19.54
C PHE A 209 11.53 20.53 19.89
N PRO A 210 12.32 21.08 18.95
CA PRO A 210 13.19 22.22 19.21
C PRO A 210 12.37 23.52 19.21
N TYR A 211 11.57 23.71 20.26
CA TYR A 211 10.96 25.01 20.54
C TYR A 211 12.01 25.99 21.03
N ASP A 212 11.84 27.28 20.73
CA ASP A 212 12.78 28.38 21.04
C ASP A 212 13.29 28.38 22.50
N ASP A 213 12.44 28.00 23.45
CA ASP A 213 12.70 27.97 24.89
C ASP A 213 13.29 26.65 25.41
N LEU A 214 13.45 25.64 24.54
CA LEU A 214 14.03 24.36 24.92
C LEU A 214 15.52 24.54 25.28
N ASN A 215 15.86 24.17 26.51
CA ASN A 215 17.25 24.10 26.95
C ASN A 215 17.96 22.88 26.34
N LEU A 216 19.09 23.12 25.68
CA LEU A 216 19.86 22.12 24.95
C LEU A 216 20.88 21.37 25.81
N LYS A 217 21.11 21.77 27.07
CA LYS A 217 22.14 21.17 27.92
C LYS A 217 21.92 19.66 28.13
N GLY A 218 22.92 18.87 27.76
CA GLY A 218 22.90 17.42 27.78
C GLY A 218 22.15 16.77 26.61
N LEU A 219 21.63 17.56 25.65
CA LEU A 219 20.97 17.04 24.46
C LEU A 219 21.96 16.88 23.30
N THR A 220 21.66 15.91 22.45
CA THR A 220 22.26 15.79 21.13
C THR A 220 21.35 16.46 20.12
N ILE A 221 21.90 17.36 19.32
CA ILE A 221 21.16 18.08 18.27
C ILE A 221 21.63 17.65 16.88
N ILE A 222 20.71 17.64 15.93
CA ILE A 222 20.99 17.60 14.50
C ILE A 222 20.50 18.93 13.92
N TYR A 223 21.43 19.70 13.35
CA TYR A 223 21.16 21.05 12.88
C TYR A 223 21.75 21.29 11.49
N GLU A 224 21.15 22.23 10.79
CA GLU A 224 21.63 22.77 9.52
C GLU A 224 22.46 24.01 9.82
N ASP A 225 23.75 23.97 9.49
CA ASP A 225 24.68 25.07 9.67
C ASP A 225 24.80 25.86 8.36
N TYR A 226 24.31 27.10 8.33
CA TYR A 226 24.27 27.94 7.13
C TYR A 226 25.52 28.82 6.97
N ALA A 227 26.49 28.74 7.88
CA ALA A 227 27.74 29.48 7.80
C ALA A 227 28.74 28.78 6.86
N ASN A 228 28.46 28.83 5.54
CA ASN A 228 29.46 28.60 4.49
C ASN A 228 29.94 29.92 3.90
#